data_AF-A0A1F3T988-F1
#
_entry.id   AF-A0A1F3T988-F1
#
_cell.length_a   1.000
_cell.length_b   1.000
_cell.length_c   1.000
_cell.angle_alpha   90.00
_cell.angle_beta   90.00
_cell.angle_gamma   90.00
#
_symmetry.space_group_name_H-M   'P 1'
#
loop_
_entity.id
_entity.type
_entity.pdbx_description
1 polymer ?
#
loop_
_entity_poly.entity_id
_entity_poly.type
_entity_poly.pdbx_seq_one_letter_code
_entity_poly.pdbx_strand_id
1 'polypeptide(L)'
;MNILTKHKKKGEDGFKKFICNLETSSEAKQKEILEVAFLEDPVYVSAILPNLISADFITKLSQSEVLKVYNNLSNPIKMFLYAFFNTPSENILVNELFPSNLKRIYDDEKEVTTSIKTGEQETARFTIVKIIRSLQDRLEIERFQWKLPSPAILSGTHMENPKDGMFSLIYEESNVPALEGNYKHKQREGKWYHYYPNGKTMAVGYYKSGEKSGEWVFNFTNGTKKARGEYQDNLKQGQWTLYDKDGMEKFVFYERGRIK
;
A
#
# COMPACT_ATOMS: atom_id res chain seq x y z
N MET A 1 6.35 -16.49 -5.02
CA MET A 1 7.63 -15.78 -4.82
C MET A 1 7.35 -14.67 -3.83
N ASN A 2 8.04 -14.63 -2.69
CA ASN A 2 7.79 -13.62 -1.66
C ASN A 2 8.20 -12.23 -2.16
N ILE A 3 7.25 -11.31 -2.21
CA ILE A 3 7.43 -9.98 -2.78
C ILE A 3 8.41 -9.14 -1.97
N LEU A 4 8.47 -9.35 -0.64
CA LEU A 4 9.33 -8.54 0.25
C LEU A 4 10.76 -9.08 0.37
N THR A 5 10.99 -10.38 0.14
CA THR A 5 12.28 -11.02 0.44
C THR A 5 13.46 -10.38 -0.32
N LYS A 6 13.26 -10.00 -1.59
CA LYS A 6 14.30 -9.33 -2.39
C LYS A 6 14.66 -7.94 -1.84
N HIS A 7 13.67 -7.23 -1.32
CA HIS A 7 13.84 -5.88 -0.79
C HIS A 7 14.53 -5.91 0.57
N LYS A 8 14.11 -6.79 1.47
CA LYS A 8 14.74 -6.96 2.79
C LYS A 8 16.23 -7.31 2.70
N LYS A 9 16.64 -8.16 1.74
CA LYS A 9 18.06 -8.51 1.55
C LYS A 9 18.96 -7.31 1.22
N LYS A 10 18.40 -6.21 0.70
CA LYS A 10 19.15 -5.01 0.33
C LYS A 10 19.09 -3.90 1.38
N GLY A 11 18.54 -4.18 2.56
CA GLY A 11 18.47 -3.19 3.63
C GLY A 11 17.69 -1.94 3.23
N GLU A 12 18.25 -0.78 3.59
CA GLU A 12 17.68 0.54 3.31
C GLU A 12 17.48 0.81 1.81
N ASP A 13 18.42 0.41 0.94
CA ASP A 13 18.29 0.57 -0.52
C ASP A 13 17.11 -0.25 -1.07
N GLY A 14 16.92 -1.46 -0.54
CA GLY A 14 15.79 -2.30 -0.90
C GLY A 14 14.44 -1.72 -0.47
N PHE A 15 14.39 -1.15 0.73
CA PHE A 15 13.23 -0.47 1.30
C PHE A 15 12.82 0.74 0.44
N LYS A 16 13.76 1.66 0.17
CA LYS A 16 13.53 2.83 -0.69
C LYS A 16 13.02 2.42 -2.07
N LYS A 17 13.68 1.43 -2.69
CA LYS A 17 13.26 0.88 -4.00
C LYS A 17 11.86 0.29 -3.97
N PHE A 18 11.47 -0.41 -2.90
CA PHE A 18 10.13 -0.98 -2.80
C PHE A 18 9.06 0.11 -2.83
N ILE A 19 9.29 1.17 -2.06
CA ILE A 19 8.33 2.26 -1.92
C ILE A 19 8.26 3.10 -3.19
N CYS A 20 9.39 3.46 -3.79
CA CYS A 20 9.38 4.14 -5.09
C CYS A 20 8.65 3.30 -6.16
N ASN A 21 8.86 1.98 -6.17
CA ASN A 21 8.15 1.08 -7.09
C ASN A 21 6.64 1.03 -6.81
N LEU A 22 6.23 1.06 -5.53
CA LEU A 22 4.82 1.14 -5.16
C LEU A 22 4.21 2.44 -5.68
N GLU A 23 4.79 3.59 -5.35
CA GLU A 23 4.26 4.91 -5.75
C GLU A 23 4.19 5.09 -7.26
N THR A 24 5.10 4.45 -7.99
CA THR A 24 5.12 4.46 -9.46
C THR A 24 4.33 3.31 -10.09
N SER A 25 3.52 2.60 -9.30
CA SER A 25 2.50 1.66 -9.76
C SER A 25 1.10 2.27 -9.68
N SER A 26 0.15 1.76 -10.49
CA SER A 26 -1.28 2.14 -10.39
C SER A 26 -1.87 1.81 -9.01
N GLU A 27 -2.89 2.55 -8.56
CA GLU A 27 -3.54 2.31 -7.25
C GLU A 27 -4.02 0.86 -7.07
N ALA A 28 -4.62 0.26 -8.11
CA ALA A 28 -5.03 -1.14 -8.09
C ALA A 28 -3.85 -2.10 -7.83
N LYS A 29 -2.71 -1.85 -8.50
CA LYS A 29 -1.50 -2.65 -8.34
C LYS A 29 -0.83 -2.43 -6.99
N GLN A 30 -0.80 -1.18 -6.49
CA GLN A 30 -0.31 -0.87 -5.15
C GLN A 30 -1.08 -1.66 -4.11
N LYS A 31 -2.42 -1.65 -4.19
CA LYS A 31 -3.29 -2.40 -3.29
C LYS A 31 -2.99 -3.90 -3.34
N GLU A 32 -2.88 -4.48 -4.53
CA GLU A 32 -2.53 -5.91 -4.70
C GLU A 32 -1.17 -6.25 -4.05
N ILE A 33 -0.14 -5.44 -4.33
CA ILE A 33 1.21 -5.63 -3.77
C ILE A 33 1.18 -5.51 -2.25
N LEU A 34 0.54 -4.46 -1.72
CA LEU A 34 0.47 -4.22 -0.28
C LEU A 34 -0.32 -5.32 0.43
N GLU A 35 -1.41 -5.82 -0.15
CA GLU A 35 -2.18 -6.93 0.44
C GLU A 35 -1.34 -8.21 0.57
N VAL A 36 -0.55 -8.55 -0.45
CA VAL A 36 0.34 -9.71 -0.40
C VAL A 36 1.51 -9.47 0.57
N ALA A 37 2.15 -8.30 0.46
CA ALA A 37 3.28 -7.91 1.29
C ALA A 37 2.91 -7.89 2.79
N PHE A 38 1.72 -7.42 3.14
CA PHE A 38 1.27 -7.33 4.52
C PHE A 38 1.07 -8.72 5.13
N LEU A 39 0.67 -9.71 4.32
CA LEU A 39 0.57 -11.11 4.77
C LEU A 39 1.94 -11.78 4.93
N GLU A 40 2.95 -11.33 4.18
CA GLU A 40 4.33 -11.81 4.33
C GLU A 40 4.97 -11.25 5.60
N ASP A 41 4.97 -9.92 5.74
CA ASP A 41 5.59 -9.20 6.84
C ASP A 41 4.82 -7.91 7.18
N PRO A 42 3.85 -7.98 8.12
CA PRO A 42 3.02 -6.84 8.48
C PRO A 42 3.81 -5.68 9.10
N VAL A 43 4.92 -5.96 9.79
CA VAL A 43 5.76 -4.96 10.44
C VAL A 43 6.64 -4.22 9.41
N TYR A 44 7.17 -4.94 8.42
CA TYR A 44 7.85 -4.30 7.29
C TYR A 44 6.89 -3.37 6.52
N VAL A 45 5.65 -3.81 6.28
CA VAL A 45 4.66 -2.99 5.57
C VAL A 45 4.15 -1.83 6.42
N SER A 46 3.96 -1.97 7.73
CA SER A 46 3.58 -0.84 8.59
C SER A 46 4.64 0.26 8.60
N ALA A 47 5.91 -0.08 8.42
CA ALA A 47 6.96 0.91 8.22
C ALA A 47 6.96 1.54 6.82
N ILE A 48 6.47 0.84 5.81
CA ILE A 48 6.35 1.36 4.45
C ILE A 48 5.24 2.42 4.34
N LEU A 49 4.07 2.16 4.91
CA LEU A 49 2.87 2.99 4.66
C LEU A 49 3.06 4.49 4.98
N PRO A 50 3.70 4.90 6.11
CA PRO A 50 3.92 6.31 6.42
C PRO A 50 4.91 7.01 5.48
N ASN A 51 5.69 6.22 4.72
CA ASN A 51 6.70 6.72 3.79
C ASN A 51 6.16 6.90 2.35
N LEU A 52 4.96 6.38 2.06
CA LEU A 52 4.34 6.53 0.75
C LEU A 52 3.91 7.97 0.50
N ILE A 53 4.34 8.52 -0.63
CA ILE A 53 3.90 9.80 -1.14
C ILE A 53 2.69 9.57 -2.06
N SER A 54 1.52 10.06 -1.66
CA SER A 54 0.33 10.14 -2.52
C SER A 54 0.28 11.48 -3.27
N ALA A 55 -0.68 11.63 -4.19
CA ALA A 55 -0.92 12.92 -4.85
C ALA A 55 -1.23 14.05 -3.85
N ASP A 56 -1.84 13.74 -2.70
CA ASP A 56 -2.13 14.71 -1.63
C ASP A 56 -0.87 15.30 -0.99
N PHE A 57 0.30 14.69 -1.19
CA PHE A 57 1.58 15.27 -0.78
C PHE A 57 1.80 16.66 -1.35
N ILE A 58 1.16 16.99 -2.47
CA ILE A 58 1.21 18.33 -3.06
C ILE A 58 0.83 19.42 -2.06
N THR A 59 -0.04 19.11 -1.09
CA THR A 59 -0.49 20.06 -0.06
C THR A 59 0.60 20.40 0.96
N LYS A 60 1.67 19.60 1.02
CA LYS A 60 2.84 19.83 1.88
C LYS A 60 3.94 20.63 1.18
N LEU A 61 3.80 20.87 -0.12
CA LEU A 61 4.78 21.63 -0.90
C LEU A 61 4.55 23.13 -0.73
N SER A 62 5.61 23.91 -0.86
CA SER A 62 5.51 25.36 -0.99
C SER A 62 4.90 25.77 -2.34
N GLN A 63 4.37 26.99 -2.44
CA GLN A 63 3.85 27.55 -3.69
C GLN A 63 4.87 27.45 -4.84
N SER A 64 6.14 27.76 -4.57
CA SER A 64 7.23 27.67 -5.57
C SER A 64 7.41 26.24 -6.09
N GLU A 65 7.34 25.24 -5.21
CA GLU A 65 7.48 23.84 -5.59
C GLU A 65 6.26 23.32 -6.35
N VAL A 66 5.05 23.75 -5.98
CA VAL A 66 3.82 23.46 -6.77
C VAL A 66 3.94 24.02 -8.18
N LEU A 67 4.50 25.22 -8.35
CA LEU A 67 4.75 25.80 -9.69
C LEU A 67 5.79 25.01 -10.49
N LYS A 68 6.80 24.40 -9.84
CA LYS A 68 7.73 23.50 -10.53
C LYS A 68 7.03 22.25 -11.04
N VAL A 69 6.13 21.66 -10.24
CA VAL A 69 5.28 20.55 -10.68
C VAL A 69 4.42 20.97 -11.87
N TYR A 70 3.75 22.13 -11.75
CA TYR A 70 2.93 22.72 -12.82
C TYR A 70 3.70 22.85 -14.14
N ASN A 71 4.91 23.42 -14.11
CA ASN A 71 5.70 23.67 -15.32
C ASN A 71 6.24 22.40 -16.00
N ASN A 72 6.23 21.26 -15.31
CA ASN A 72 6.68 19.98 -15.87
C ASN A 72 5.50 19.14 -16.42
N LEU A 73 4.27 19.67 -16.46
CA LEU A 73 3.09 18.99 -17.01
C LEU A 73 2.70 19.53 -18.39
N SER A 74 2.24 18.64 -19.28
CA SER A 74 1.83 19.03 -20.65
C SER A 74 0.46 19.71 -20.72
N ASN A 75 -0.40 19.55 -19.70
CA ASN A 75 -1.66 20.29 -19.55
C ASN A 75 -1.94 20.49 -18.04
N PRO A 76 -1.25 21.45 -17.40
CA PRO A 76 -1.20 21.48 -15.94
C PRO A 76 -2.55 21.75 -15.29
N ILE A 77 -3.30 22.77 -15.72
CA ILE A 77 -4.61 23.08 -15.10
C ILE A 77 -5.54 21.87 -15.15
N LYS A 78 -5.69 21.24 -16.32
CA LYS A 78 -6.52 20.05 -16.47
C LYS A 78 -6.03 18.89 -15.61
N MET A 79 -4.72 18.67 -15.52
CA MET A 79 -4.14 17.59 -14.71
C MET A 79 -4.36 17.81 -13.21
N PHE A 80 -4.17 19.03 -12.72
CA PHE A 80 -4.47 19.38 -11.33
C PHE A 80 -5.98 19.29 -11.06
N LEU A 81 -6.83 19.76 -11.97
CA LEU A 81 -8.28 19.62 -11.85
C LEU A 81 -8.66 18.15 -11.75
N TYR A 82 -8.21 17.33 -12.69
CA TYR A 82 -8.56 15.91 -12.75
C TYR A 82 -8.07 15.16 -11.51
N ALA A 83 -6.87 15.46 -11.02
CA ALA A 83 -6.31 14.80 -9.84
C ALA A 83 -7.10 15.12 -8.56
N PHE A 84 -7.54 16.38 -8.40
CA PHE A 84 -8.04 16.90 -7.13
C PHE A 84 -9.53 17.24 -7.11
N PHE A 85 -10.25 17.11 -8.23
CA PHE A 85 -11.69 17.40 -8.30
C PHE A 85 -12.48 16.70 -7.18
N ASN A 86 -13.21 17.48 -6.40
CA ASN A 86 -14.02 17.05 -5.26
C ASN A 86 -13.22 16.30 -4.17
N THR A 87 -11.96 16.65 -3.99
CA THR A 87 -11.12 16.10 -2.91
C THR A 87 -10.88 17.14 -1.82
N PRO A 88 -10.62 16.73 -0.56
CA PRO A 88 -10.26 17.68 0.50
C PRO A 88 -9.03 18.54 0.15
N SER A 89 -8.08 17.97 -0.58
CA SER A 89 -6.84 18.62 -1.01
C SER A 89 -7.06 19.70 -2.08
N GLU A 90 -8.19 19.69 -2.79
CA GLU A 90 -8.53 20.67 -3.82
C GLU A 90 -8.57 22.09 -3.26
N ASN A 91 -9.22 22.24 -2.10
CA ASN A 91 -9.41 23.54 -1.47
C ASN A 91 -8.07 24.19 -1.10
N ILE A 92 -7.17 23.40 -0.49
CA ILE A 92 -5.82 23.84 -0.10
C ILE A 92 -5.02 24.21 -1.36
N LEU A 93 -5.05 23.35 -2.37
CA LEU A 93 -4.37 23.61 -3.63
C LEU A 93 -4.79 24.93 -4.26
N VAL A 94 -6.09 25.14 -4.43
CA VAL A 94 -6.63 26.28 -5.18
C VAL A 94 -6.55 27.58 -4.39
N ASN A 95 -6.83 27.53 -3.08
CA ASN A 95 -6.93 28.74 -2.27
C ASN A 95 -5.64 29.13 -1.55
N GLU A 96 -4.73 28.20 -1.30
CA GLU A 96 -3.50 28.47 -0.56
C GLU A 96 -2.24 28.33 -1.42
N LEU A 97 -2.23 27.39 -2.38
CA LEU A 97 -1.01 27.07 -3.14
C LEU A 97 -0.96 27.69 -4.53
N PHE A 98 -2.10 27.93 -5.17
CA PHE A 98 -2.16 28.59 -6.47
C PHE A 98 -2.13 30.11 -6.36
N PRO A 99 -1.32 30.79 -7.19
CA PRO A 99 -1.42 32.24 -7.35
C PRO A 99 -2.76 32.61 -8.01
N SER A 100 -3.23 33.84 -7.78
CA SER A 100 -4.58 34.28 -8.18
C SER A 100 -4.91 34.08 -9.66
N ASN A 101 -3.92 34.22 -10.55
CA ASN A 101 -4.09 33.97 -11.98
C ASN A 101 -4.36 32.50 -12.29
N LEU A 102 -3.65 31.57 -11.65
CA LEU A 102 -3.87 30.13 -11.84
C LEU A 102 -5.17 29.67 -11.19
N LYS A 103 -5.51 30.22 -10.02
CA LYS A 103 -6.81 29.99 -9.38
C LYS A 103 -7.97 30.32 -10.33
N ARG A 104 -7.94 31.50 -10.95
CA ARG A 104 -8.98 31.90 -11.91
C ARG A 104 -9.10 30.92 -13.09
N ILE A 105 -7.96 30.55 -13.70
CA ILE A 105 -7.98 29.60 -14.84
C ILE A 105 -8.50 28.23 -14.39
N TYR A 106 -8.16 27.80 -13.17
CA TYR A 106 -8.68 26.56 -12.59
C TYR A 106 -10.19 26.62 -12.38
N ASP A 107 -10.70 27.70 -11.80
CA ASP A 107 -12.12 27.90 -11.55
C ASP A 107 -12.91 27.91 -12.87
N ASP A 108 -12.41 28.63 -13.89
CA ASP A 108 -13.00 28.66 -15.24
C ASP A 108 -13.05 27.24 -15.88
N GLU A 109 -11.99 26.45 -15.78
CA GLU A 109 -11.95 25.07 -16.29
C GLU A 109 -12.86 24.13 -15.46
N LYS A 110 -12.99 24.39 -14.16
CA LYS A 110 -13.85 23.61 -13.27
C LYS A 110 -15.33 23.82 -13.59
N GLU A 111 -15.76 25.04 -13.92
CA GLU A 111 -17.15 25.33 -14.29
C GLU A 111 -17.62 24.54 -15.50
N VAL A 112 -16.74 24.30 -16.48
CA VAL A 112 -17.05 23.51 -17.68
C VAL A 112 -16.88 22.00 -17.49
N THR A 113 -16.27 21.58 -16.37
CA THR A 113 -16.01 20.17 -16.06
C THR A 113 -17.13 19.59 -15.21
N THR A 114 -18.08 18.90 -15.85
CA THR A 114 -19.29 18.36 -15.20
C THR A 114 -19.02 17.09 -14.38
N SER A 115 -18.12 16.22 -14.84
CA SER A 115 -17.74 14.99 -14.15
C SER A 115 -16.40 14.48 -14.65
N ILE A 116 -15.70 13.71 -13.82
CA ILE A 116 -14.39 13.13 -14.15
C ILE A 116 -14.46 11.64 -13.83
N LYS A 117 -14.03 10.79 -14.76
CA LYS A 117 -14.02 9.34 -14.54
C LYS A 117 -12.90 8.97 -13.56
N THR A 118 -13.13 7.96 -12.74
CA THR A 118 -12.15 7.48 -11.75
C THR A 118 -10.78 7.18 -12.38
N GLY A 119 -10.74 6.54 -13.56
CA GLY A 119 -9.48 6.25 -14.24
C GLY A 119 -8.72 7.48 -14.73
N GLU A 120 -9.42 8.57 -15.07
CA GLU A 120 -8.80 9.84 -15.47
C GLU A 120 -8.19 10.54 -14.25
N GLN A 121 -8.90 10.52 -13.13
CA GLN A 121 -8.42 11.04 -11.85
C GLN A 121 -7.19 10.27 -11.34
N GLU A 122 -7.21 8.93 -11.38
CA GLU A 122 -6.06 8.08 -11.04
C GLU A 122 -4.85 8.38 -11.94
N THR A 123 -5.06 8.53 -13.25
CA THR A 123 -3.99 8.82 -14.21
C THR A 123 -3.35 10.19 -13.95
N ALA A 124 -4.16 11.20 -13.66
CA ALA A 124 -3.68 12.53 -13.30
C ALA A 124 -2.86 12.52 -11.99
N ARG A 125 -3.39 11.88 -10.94
CA ARG A 125 -2.70 11.71 -9.64
C ARG A 125 -1.37 10.99 -9.81
N PHE A 126 -1.37 9.90 -10.55
CA PHE A 126 -0.18 9.12 -10.84
C PHE A 126 0.91 9.95 -11.53
N THR A 127 0.50 10.76 -12.52
CA THR A 127 1.43 11.62 -13.26
C THR A 127 2.01 12.69 -12.34
N ILE A 128 1.20 13.31 -11.48
CA ILE A 128 1.68 14.30 -10.50
C ILE A 128 2.72 13.69 -9.56
N VAL A 129 2.46 12.50 -9.01
CA VAL A 129 3.41 11.82 -8.11
C VAL A 129 4.73 11.53 -8.84
N LYS A 130 4.68 11.08 -10.10
CA LYS A 130 5.88 10.87 -10.92
C LYS A 130 6.70 12.14 -11.12
N ILE A 131 6.04 13.27 -11.38
CA ILE A 131 6.73 14.56 -11.54
C ILE A 131 7.36 15.00 -10.23
N ILE A 132 6.65 14.88 -9.10
CA ILE A 132 7.19 15.19 -7.76
C ILE A 132 8.46 14.36 -7.52
N ARG A 133 8.43 13.05 -7.79
CA ARG A 133 9.60 12.18 -7.64
C ARG A 133 10.75 12.59 -8.55
N SER A 134 10.49 12.87 -9.83
CA SER A 134 11.52 13.36 -10.75
C SER A 134 12.16 14.67 -10.28
N LEU A 135 11.38 15.59 -9.68
CA LEU A 135 11.88 16.86 -9.16
C LEU A 135 12.71 16.66 -7.88
N GLN A 136 12.31 15.74 -7.00
CA GLN A 136 13.09 15.35 -5.82
C GLN A 136 14.44 14.70 -6.18
N ASP A 137 14.47 13.91 -7.26
CA ASP A 137 15.70 13.31 -7.77
C ASP A 137 16.66 14.39 -8.27
N ARG A 138 16.14 15.43 -8.95
CA ARG A 138 16.89 16.61 -9.42
C ARG A 138 17.19 17.64 -8.34
N LEU A 139 16.83 17.40 -7.08
CA LEU A 139 17.00 18.33 -5.94
C LEU A 139 16.28 19.67 -6.10
N GLU A 140 15.23 19.70 -6.93
CA GLU A 140 14.44 20.92 -7.17
C GLU A 140 13.32 21.12 -6.15
N ILE A 141 12.90 20.06 -5.48
CA ILE A 141 11.92 20.05 -4.39
C ILE A 141 12.56 19.34 -3.20
N GLU A 142 12.22 19.75 -1.98
CA GLU A 142 12.75 19.09 -0.80
C GLU A 142 12.47 17.57 -0.82
N ARG A 143 13.51 16.79 -0.50
CA ARG A 143 13.39 15.34 -0.44
C ARG A 143 12.59 14.95 0.79
N PHE A 144 11.59 14.11 0.59
CA PHE A 144 10.89 13.47 1.69
C PHE A 144 11.87 12.68 2.56
N GLN A 145 11.87 12.99 3.87
CA GLN A 145 12.65 12.24 4.84
C GLN A 145 11.95 10.94 5.19
N TRP A 146 12.66 9.85 4.94
CA TRP A 146 12.14 8.52 5.15
C TRP A 146 12.20 8.17 6.63
N LYS A 147 11.06 7.81 7.22
CA LYS A 147 10.99 7.16 8.52
C LYS A 147 11.49 5.74 8.36
N LEU A 148 12.79 5.53 8.60
CA LEU A 148 13.41 4.22 8.47
C LEU A 148 12.86 3.29 9.56
N PRO A 149 12.47 2.05 9.20
CA PRO A 149 12.17 1.06 10.21
C PRO A 149 13.41 0.68 11.02
N SER A 150 13.19 0.00 12.15
CA SER A 150 14.29 -0.50 12.99
C SER A 150 15.31 -1.28 12.14
N PRO A 151 16.62 -1.21 12.48
CA PRO A 151 17.66 -1.92 11.73
C PRO A 151 17.36 -3.41 11.57
N ALA A 152 16.59 -4.00 12.50
CA ALA A 152 16.16 -5.38 12.45
C ALA A 152 15.20 -5.68 11.29
N ILE A 153 14.29 -4.77 10.96
CA ILE A 153 13.38 -4.89 9.82
C ILE A 153 14.15 -4.71 8.51
N LEU A 154 15.07 -3.74 8.46
CA LEU A 154 15.91 -3.46 7.29
C LEU A 154 16.85 -4.63 6.96
N SER A 155 17.60 -5.12 7.94
CA SER A 155 18.50 -6.27 7.78
C SER A 155 17.75 -7.61 7.74
N GLY A 156 16.45 -7.59 7.99
CA GLY A 156 15.62 -8.78 8.13
C GLY A 156 15.91 -9.60 9.39
N THR A 157 16.74 -9.12 10.32
CA THR A 157 17.04 -9.79 11.60
C THR A 157 15.90 -9.75 12.61
N HIS A 158 14.79 -9.03 12.36
CA HIS A 158 13.54 -9.26 13.08
C HIS A 158 12.96 -10.67 12.79
N MET A 159 13.42 -11.31 11.71
CA MET A 159 13.32 -12.77 11.57
C MET A 159 14.43 -13.43 12.39
N GLU A 160 14.53 -13.13 13.70
CA GLU A 160 15.29 -14.00 14.58
C GLU A 160 14.74 -15.40 14.33
N ASN A 161 15.60 -16.35 13.95
CA ASN A 161 15.21 -17.72 13.70
C ASN A 161 14.46 -18.19 14.94
N PRO A 162 13.13 -18.34 14.89
CA PRO A 162 12.41 -18.77 16.06
C PRO A 162 12.88 -20.18 16.33
N LYS A 163 13.40 -20.40 17.55
CA LYS A 163 13.53 -21.76 18.07
C LYS A 163 12.14 -22.38 18.02
N ASP A 164 12.07 -23.68 17.76
CA ASP A 164 10.79 -24.40 17.68
C ASP A 164 9.91 -24.04 18.89
N GLY A 165 8.65 -23.70 18.63
CA GLY A 165 7.74 -23.16 19.64
C GLY A 165 6.96 -21.93 19.21
N MET A 166 6.26 -21.34 20.18
CA MET A 166 5.38 -20.19 19.97
C MET A 166 6.20 -18.96 19.55
N PHE A 167 5.73 -18.30 18.50
CA PHE A 167 6.29 -17.05 17.99
C PHE A 167 5.22 -15.98 17.95
N SER A 168 5.60 -14.76 18.30
CA SER A 168 4.79 -13.57 18.12
C SER A 168 5.66 -12.43 17.61
N LEU A 169 5.16 -11.74 16.60
CA LEU A 169 5.71 -10.50 16.04
C LEU A 169 4.79 -9.37 16.45
N ILE A 170 5.32 -8.23 16.91
CA ILE A 170 4.52 -7.12 17.48
C ILE A 170 4.72 -5.85 16.65
N TYR A 171 3.68 -5.05 16.49
CA TYR A 171 3.80 -3.67 15.98
C TYR A 171 4.44 -2.79 17.05
N GLU A 172 5.64 -2.25 16.77
CA GLU A 172 6.42 -1.44 17.74
C GLU A 172 5.62 -0.26 18.32
N GLU A 173 4.77 0.39 17.51
CA GLU A 173 4.04 1.60 17.94
C GLU A 173 2.81 1.31 18.80
N SER A 174 2.08 0.22 18.56
CA SER A 174 0.82 -0.09 19.26
C SER A 174 0.97 -1.20 20.30
N ASN A 175 2.11 -1.88 20.34
CA ASN A 175 2.35 -3.05 21.20
C ASN A 175 1.30 -4.17 21.00
N VAL A 176 0.72 -4.24 19.79
CA VAL A 176 -0.26 -5.25 19.37
C VAL A 176 0.46 -6.34 18.58
N PRO A 177 0.14 -7.64 18.77
CA PRO A 177 0.66 -8.70 17.92
C PRO A 177 0.32 -8.41 16.46
N ALA A 178 1.31 -8.40 15.57
CA ALA A 178 1.14 -8.30 14.13
C ALA A 178 0.87 -9.67 13.50
N LEU A 179 1.52 -10.71 14.02
CA LEU A 179 1.21 -12.10 13.73
C LEU A 179 1.70 -13.02 14.85
N GLU A 180 1.08 -14.18 14.98
CA GLU A 180 1.49 -15.20 15.95
C GLU A 180 1.15 -16.61 15.45
N GLY A 181 1.90 -17.58 15.95
CA GLY A 181 1.73 -18.99 15.63
C GLY A 181 2.92 -19.81 16.06
N ASN A 182 2.95 -21.09 15.66
CA ASN A 182 4.02 -22.00 16.04
C ASN A 182 5.05 -22.16 14.92
N TYR A 183 6.32 -22.26 15.29
CA TYR A 183 7.39 -22.72 14.40
C TYR A 183 7.80 -24.15 14.71
N LYS A 184 8.11 -24.89 13.64
CA LYS A 184 8.71 -26.22 13.69
C LYS A 184 9.78 -26.33 12.63
N HIS A 185 10.98 -26.77 12.99
CA HIS A 185 12.15 -26.81 12.11
C HIS A 185 12.42 -25.49 11.38
N LYS A 186 12.27 -24.36 12.11
CA LYS A 186 12.41 -22.99 11.57
C LYS A 186 11.40 -22.62 10.47
N GLN A 187 10.31 -23.35 10.34
CA GLN A 187 9.22 -23.07 9.38
C GLN A 187 7.89 -22.87 10.12
N ARG A 188 7.02 -22.03 9.58
CA ARG A 188 5.67 -21.84 10.13
C ARG A 188 4.90 -23.16 10.07
N GLU A 189 4.28 -23.54 11.19
CA GLU A 189 3.55 -24.80 11.32
C GLU A 189 2.25 -24.60 12.11
N GLY A 190 1.18 -25.25 11.68
CA GLY A 190 -0.11 -25.21 12.36
C GLY A 190 -0.87 -23.91 12.15
N LYS A 191 -1.71 -23.55 13.12
CA LYS A 191 -2.60 -22.39 13.04
C LYS A 191 -1.83 -21.09 13.28
N TRP A 192 -2.08 -20.10 12.44
CA TRP A 192 -1.47 -18.79 12.48
C TRP A 192 -2.52 -17.69 12.42
N TYR A 193 -2.27 -16.62 13.16
CA TYR A 193 -3.08 -15.41 13.17
C TYR A 193 -2.25 -14.24 12.66
N HIS A 194 -2.88 -13.41 11.86
CA HIS A 194 -2.37 -12.13 11.39
C HIS A 194 -3.35 -11.06 11.86
N TYR A 195 -2.83 -9.93 12.31
CA TYR A 195 -3.62 -8.85 12.90
C TYR A 195 -3.34 -7.53 12.21
N TYR A 196 -4.33 -6.65 12.21
CA TYR A 196 -4.16 -5.25 11.86
C TYR A 196 -3.50 -4.47 13.02
N PRO A 197 -2.91 -3.28 12.77
CA PRO A 197 -2.36 -2.43 13.83
C PRO A 197 -3.37 -2.04 14.92
N ASN A 198 -4.66 -2.10 14.61
CA ASN A 198 -5.76 -1.87 15.55
C ASN A 198 -6.16 -3.11 16.39
N GLY A 199 -5.42 -4.23 16.26
CA GLY A 199 -5.66 -5.47 16.99
C GLY A 199 -6.72 -6.39 16.41
N LYS A 200 -7.47 -5.98 15.39
CA LYS A 200 -8.45 -6.86 14.74
C LYS A 200 -7.75 -7.93 13.91
N THR A 201 -8.30 -9.14 13.90
CA THR A 201 -7.77 -10.25 13.10
C THR A 201 -7.90 -9.92 11.61
N MET A 202 -6.77 -9.81 10.94
CA MET A 202 -6.66 -9.63 9.49
C MET A 202 -6.84 -10.96 8.77
N ALA A 203 -6.15 -12.00 9.22
CA ALA A 203 -6.23 -13.30 8.60
C ALA A 203 -5.96 -14.40 9.63
N VAL A 204 -6.56 -15.56 9.40
CA VAL A 204 -6.29 -16.78 10.15
C VAL A 204 -6.27 -17.95 9.19
N GLY A 205 -5.34 -18.87 9.40
CA GLY A 205 -5.24 -20.07 8.58
C GLY A 205 -4.15 -20.98 9.07
N TYR A 206 -3.80 -21.97 8.25
CA TYR A 206 -2.80 -22.96 8.59
C TYR A 206 -1.56 -22.85 7.70
N TYR A 207 -0.41 -23.09 8.31
CA TYR A 207 0.83 -23.35 7.61
C TYR A 207 1.25 -24.81 7.79
N LYS A 208 1.85 -25.38 6.76
CA LYS A 208 2.51 -26.68 6.79
C LYS A 208 3.88 -26.51 6.14
N SER A 209 4.95 -26.79 6.89
CA SER A 209 6.32 -26.63 6.39
C SER A 209 6.59 -25.24 5.77
N GLY A 210 6.07 -24.19 6.41
CA GLY A 210 6.27 -22.81 5.98
C GLY A 210 5.35 -22.33 4.87
N GLU A 211 4.48 -23.19 4.32
CA GLU A 211 3.58 -22.86 3.23
C GLU A 211 2.13 -22.80 3.70
N LYS A 212 1.34 -21.84 3.19
CA LYS A 212 -0.09 -21.77 3.48
C LYS A 212 -0.76 -23.04 2.98
N SER A 213 -1.54 -23.65 3.86
CA SER A 213 -2.27 -24.89 3.63
C SER A 213 -3.65 -24.81 4.29
N GLY A 214 -4.62 -25.55 3.75
CA GLY A 214 -5.97 -25.66 4.31
C GLY A 214 -6.77 -24.38 4.24
N GLU A 215 -7.81 -24.27 5.07
CA GLU A 215 -8.70 -23.10 5.08
C GLU A 215 -7.97 -21.85 5.59
N TRP A 216 -8.14 -20.77 4.85
CA TRP A 216 -7.74 -19.44 5.22
C TRP A 216 -8.93 -18.50 5.19
N VAL A 217 -9.02 -17.66 6.22
CA VAL A 217 -10.03 -16.61 6.35
C VAL A 217 -9.32 -15.27 6.42
N PHE A 218 -9.79 -14.31 5.64
CA PHE A 218 -9.33 -12.92 5.61
C PHE A 218 -10.49 -12.02 5.99
N ASN A 219 -10.23 -11.01 6.81
CA ASN A 219 -11.21 -10.02 7.22
C ASN A 219 -10.79 -8.63 6.75
N PHE A 220 -11.75 -7.72 6.66
CA PHE A 220 -11.52 -6.29 6.51
C PHE A 220 -11.06 -5.66 7.84
N THR A 221 -10.55 -4.43 7.79
CA THR A 221 -10.13 -3.67 8.97
C THR A 221 -11.25 -3.41 9.97
N ASN A 222 -12.51 -3.46 9.53
CA ASN A 222 -13.69 -3.36 10.41
C ASN A 222 -14.02 -4.69 11.12
N GLY A 223 -13.44 -5.82 10.68
CA GLY A 223 -13.66 -7.17 11.21
C GLY A 223 -14.62 -8.03 10.40
N THR A 224 -15.28 -7.49 9.36
CA THR A 224 -16.16 -8.31 8.50
C THR A 224 -15.33 -9.21 7.59
N LYS A 225 -15.90 -10.36 7.18
CA LYS A 225 -15.20 -11.28 6.28
C LYS A 225 -14.91 -10.56 4.95
N LYS A 226 -13.70 -10.75 4.45
CA LYS A 226 -13.21 -10.24 3.15
C LYS A 226 -13.07 -11.38 2.15
N ALA A 227 -12.52 -12.51 2.59
CA ALA A 227 -12.38 -13.69 1.75
C ALA A 227 -12.23 -14.94 2.61
N ARG A 228 -12.63 -16.09 2.08
CA ARG A 228 -12.20 -17.39 2.58
C ARG A 228 -12.04 -18.40 1.48
N GLY A 229 -11.17 -19.38 1.70
CA GLY A 229 -10.96 -20.48 0.77
C GLY A 229 -9.75 -21.31 1.16
N GLU A 230 -9.41 -22.28 0.34
CA GLU A 230 -8.30 -23.18 0.61
C GLU A 230 -7.02 -22.72 -0.07
N TYR A 231 -5.91 -22.90 0.65
CA TYR A 231 -4.58 -22.91 0.08
C TYR A 231 -4.02 -24.33 0.04
N GLN A 232 -3.25 -24.60 -1.01
CA GLN A 232 -2.37 -25.75 -1.13
C GLN A 232 -1.02 -25.24 -1.62
N ASP A 233 0.04 -25.47 -0.84
CA ASP A 233 1.43 -25.09 -1.18
C ASP A 233 1.54 -23.59 -1.57
N ASN A 234 0.98 -22.70 -0.74
CA ASN A 234 0.85 -21.25 -0.98
C ASN A 234 -0.05 -20.82 -2.16
N LEU A 235 -0.66 -21.75 -2.90
CA LEU A 235 -1.53 -21.47 -4.03
C LEU A 235 -3.01 -21.57 -3.63
N LYS A 236 -3.81 -20.59 -4.03
CA LYS A 236 -5.26 -20.67 -3.88
C LYS A 236 -5.79 -21.88 -4.65
N GLN A 237 -6.63 -22.67 -4.00
CA GLN A 237 -7.20 -23.88 -4.57
C GLN A 237 -8.70 -23.93 -4.27
N GLY A 238 -9.46 -24.49 -5.22
CA GLY A 238 -10.90 -24.72 -5.07
C GLY A 238 -11.74 -23.45 -5.07
N GLN A 239 -12.91 -23.53 -4.46
CA GLN A 239 -13.84 -22.42 -4.38
C GLN A 239 -13.37 -21.41 -3.33
N TRP A 240 -13.26 -20.16 -3.74
CA TRP A 240 -13.04 -19.02 -2.87
C TRP A 240 -14.30 -18.18 -2.79
N THR A 241 -14.73 -17.88 -1.56
CA THR A 241 -15.81 -16.91 -1.31
C THR A 241 -15.16 -15.57 -1.02
N LEU A 242 -15.45 -14.58 -1.85
CA LEU A 242 -15.03 -13.20 -1.69
C LEU A 242 -16.23 -12.38 -1.22
N TYR A 243 -15.99 -11.47 -0.29
CA TYR A 243 -17.00 -10.58 0.27
C TYR A 243 -16.64 -9.16 -0.12
N ASP A 244 -17.62 -8.38 -0.59
CA ASP A 244 -17.44 -6.94 -0.71
C ASP A 244 -17.72 -6.21 0.62
N LYS A 245 -17.70 -4.88 0.58
CA LYS A 245 -17.89 -4.02 1.76
C LYS A 245 -19.32 -4.09 2.30
N ASP A 246 -20.27 -4.43 1.44
CA ASP A 246 -21.71 -4.49 1.70
C ASP A 246 -22.14 -5.92 2.10
N GLY A 247 -21.20 -6.87 2.08
CA GLY A 247 -21.40 -8.26 2.46
C GLY A 247 -21.88 -9.16 1.32
N MET A 248 -21.93 -8.67 0.08
CA MET A 248 -22.28 -9.53 -1.06
C MET A 248 -21.16 -10.55 -1.31
N GLU A 249 -21.58 -11.79 -1.53
CA GLU A 249 -20.69 -12.90 -1.80
C GLU A 249 -20.46 -13.09 -3.31
N LYS A 250 -19.19 -13.24 -3.68
CA LYS A 250 -18.77 -13.68 -5.02
C LYS A 250 -17.94 -14.93 -4.90
N PHE A 251 -18.30 -15.97 -5.65
CA PHE A 251 -17.52 -17.19 -5.74
C PHE A 251 -16.54 -17.10 -6.91
N VAL A 252 -15.29 -17.49 -6.65
CA VAL A 252 -14.25 -17.59 -7.68
C VAL A 252 -13.56 -18.93 -7.51
N PHE A 253 -13.39 -19.68 -8.60
CA PHE A 253 -12.69 -20.95 -8.56
C PHE A 253 -11.23 -20.75 -8.93
N TYR A 254 -10.34 -21.27 -8.09
CA TYR A 254 -8.91 -21.26 -8.33
C TYR A 254 -8.39 -22.68 -8.55
N GLU A 255 -7.51 -22.82 -9.53
CA GLU A 255 -6.72 -24.02 -9.75
C GLU A 255 -5.24 -23.63 -9.79
N ARG A 256 -4.47 -24.11 -8.81
CA ARG A 256 -3.04 -23.77 -8.66
C ARG A 256 -2.77 -22.26 -8.70
N GLY A 257 -3.61 -21.49 -8.01
CA GLY A 257 -3.50 -20.04 -7.89
C GLY A 257 -4.02 -19.24 -9.09
N ARG A 258 -4.55 -19.87 -10.15
CA ARG A 258 -5.14 -19.19 -11.31
C ARG A 258 -6.65 -19.29 -11.30
N ILE A 259 -7.33 -18.22 -11.70
CA ILE A 259 -8.79 -18.19 -11.85
C ILE A 259 -9.18 -19.08 -13.03
N LYS A 260 -10.21 -19.90 -12.83
CA LYS A 260 -10.84 -20.72 -13.86
C LYS A 260 -12.02 -20.02 -14.52
#